data_AF-A0A328BBI6-F1
#
_entry.id   AF-A0A328BBI6-F1
#
_cell.length_a   1.000
_cell.length_b   1.000
_cell.length_c   1.000
_cell.angle_alpha   90.00
_cell.angle_beta   90.00
_cell.angle_gamma   90.00
#
_symmetry.space_group_name_H-M   'P 1'
#
loop_
_entity.id
_entity.type
_entity.pdbx_description
1 polymer ?
#
loop_
_entity_poly.entity_id
_entity_poly.type
_entity_poly.pdbx_seq_one_letter_code
_entity_poly.pdbx_strand_id
1 'polypeptide(L)'
;MPLPAKHLLQTKSTPVTVSPENSLTEALSLMLKNDFSQLPVLDEDGRPTGIVTTDSIARALLNLGTKVRDLHVIDAVIKAPTFPVDEDLLYLLDFLLKSSAVLIVDGGRKLIGIITDYDTTQYFRGRAEDIVLVEDIESTLKAHIRNTYSSIEEESTALQEAVASLGNSWDGMRKKSVASLKHLCKSENITPTQETIDSIVDKHFPSDKEKRRFDDLTLAEYIQLAMQEKAWKKLRTVFRVPREAWHEMMESVRETRNKLVHFRGDISSIERDQLRYCADWYKSHQPLPNSSHQDLTSDDNQQNNNTFEDTNNDFHLEKEQDETIDNKYAPLVEYLLASDKHPVRNLTFIGVEKIIKNPLPKAAREHTTWWMGSSDIQSPLQQLLPENWRVLWVNLSKEKVILAKKKIHKPNNLKFSSN
;
A
#
# COMPACT_ATOMS: atom_id res chain seq x y z
N MET A 1 -4.74 -1.07 19.14
CA MET A 1 -3.96 -2.19 19.69
C MET A 1 -2.51 -1.76 19.59
N PRO A 2 -1.77 -1.65 20.70
CA PRO A 2 -0.42 -1.14 20.68
C PRO A 2 0.50 -2.12 19.92
N LEU A 3 1.40 -1.59 19.11
CA LEU A 3 2.37 -2.37 18.37
C LEU A 3 3.72 -2.30 19.09
N PRO A 4 4.11 -3.29 19.90
CA PRO A 4 5.24 -3.11 20.81
C PRO A 4 6.59 -3.05 20.07
N ALA A 5 7.48 -2.19 20.55
CA ALA A 5 8.82 -1.98 20.02
C ALA A 5 9.65 -3.27 19.91
N LYS A 6 9.39 -4.25 20.78
CA LYS A 6 10.01 -5.58 20.75
C LYS A 6 9.95 -6.28 19.40
N HIS A 7 8.94 -6.01 18.56
CA HIS A 7 8.85 -6.62 17.23
C HIS A 7 10.01 -6.23 16.31
N LEU A 8 10.59 -5.04 16.51
CA LEU A 8 11.77 -4.58 15.75
C LEU A 8 13.09 -5.12 16.31
N LEU A 9 13.08 -5.67 17.52
CA LEU A 9 14.29 -6.14 18.22
C LEU A 9 14.51 -7.66 18.11
N GLN A 10 13.47 -8.44 17.79
CA GLN A 10 13.50 -9.91 17.81
C GLN A 10 14.48 -10.56 16.84
N THR A 11 14.96 -9.83 15.83
CA THR A 11 15.87 -10.33 14.79
C THR A 11 17.32 -9.89 14.98
N LYS A 12 17.67 -9.20 16.08
CA LYS A 12 18.97 -8.51 16.20
C LYS A 12 19.91 -9.08 17.25
N SER A 13 21.21 -9.04 16.91
CA SER A 13 22.33 -9.20 17.84
C SER A 13 22.45 -7.98 18.77
N THR A 14 23.17 -8.17 19.88
CA THR A 14 23.51 -7.10 20.83
C THR A 14 24.08 -5.87 20.10
N PRO A 15 23.61 -4.64 20.39
CA PRO A 15 24.11 -3.44 19.74
C PRO A 15 25.62 -3.29 19.92
N VAL A 16 26.33 -2.86 18.88
CA VAL A 16 27.72 -2.41 19.00
C VAL A 16 27.71 -1.04 19.66
N THR A 17 28.45 -0.88 20.75
CA THR A 17 28.45 0.34 21.57
C THR A 17 29.85 0.89 21.78
N VAL A 18 29.92 2.14 22.21
CA VAL A 18 31.16 2.83 22.61
C VAL A 18 30.99 3.48 23.98
N SER A 19 32.09 3.80 24.64
CA SER A 19 32.14 4.62 25.85
C SER A 19 32.48 6.09 25.51
N PRO A 20 32.16 7.05 26.40
CA PRO A 20 32.54 8.46 26.22
C PRO A 20 34.04 8.70 26.03
N GLU A 21 34.87 7.85 26.64
CA GLU A 21 36.34 7.93 26.63
C GLU A 21 36.97 7.31 25.38
N ASN A 22 36.22 6.59 24.55
CA ASN A 22 36.75 6.07 23.29
C ASN A 22 37.09 7.23 22.34
N SER A 23 38.09 7.03 21.47
CA SER A 23 38.42 8.03 20.44
C SER A 23 37.34 8.09 19.36
N LEU A 24 37.15 9.26 18.73
CA LEU A 24 36.25 9.36 17.57
C LEU A 24 36.73 8.53 16.37
N THR A 25 38.05 8.28 16.27
CA THR A 25 38.62 7.43 15.22
C THR A 25 38.16 5.98 15.39
N GLU A 26 38.13 5.48 16.63
CA GLU A 26 37.62 4.15 16.96
C GLU A 26 36.12 4.04 16.65
N ALA A 27 35.33 5.02 17.09
CA ALA A 27 33.89 5.04 16.82
C ALA A 27 33.58 5.05 15.32
N LEU A 28 34.27 5.88 14.53
CA LEU A 28 34.13 5.90 13.06
C LEU A 28 34.55 4.57 12.43
N SER A 29 35.60 3.94 12.94
CA SER A 29 36.06 2.64 12.43
C SER A 29 35.01 1.55 12.69
N LEU A 30 34.37 1.55 13.86
CA LEU A 30 33.26 0.65 14.18
C LEU A 30 32.04 0.91 13.30
N MET A 31 31.70 2.19 13.06
CA MET A 31 30.63 2.59 12.15
C MET A 31 30.87 2.05 10.74
N LEU A 32 32.04 2.33 10.14
CA LEU A 32 32.37 1.90 8.78
C LEU A 32 32.44 0.37 8.64
N LYS A 33 33.05 -0.31 9.63
CA LYS A 33 33.22 -1.77 9.60
C LYS A 33 31.88 -2.51 9.62
N ASN A 34 30.89 -1.97 10.32
CA ASN A 34 29.58 -2.61 10.49
C ASN A 34 28.47 -1.96 9.66
N ASP A 35 28.81 -1.00 8.80
CA ASP A 35 27.86 -0.22 8.00
C ASP A 35 26.78 0.48 8.85
N PHE A 36 27.21 1.08 9.97
CA PHE A 36 26.36 1.84 10.89
C PHE A 36 26.60 3.33 10.75
N SER A 37 25.54 4.13 10.83
CA SER A 37 25.64 5.60 10.84
C SER A 37 25.72 6.19 12.24
N GLN A 38 25.54 5.35 13.27
CA GLN A 38 25.45 5.76 14.66
C GLN A 38 25.71 4.60 15.62
N LEU A 39 26.19 4.93 16.81
CA LEU A 39 26.47 3.97 17.88
C LEU A 39 25.89 4.49 19.20
N PRO A 40 25.23 3.63 20.00
CA PRO A 40 24.91 3.94 21.39
C PRO A 40 26.18 4.20 22.21
N VAL A 41 26.11 5.21 23.07
CA VAL A 41 27.17 5.54 24.03
C VAL A 41 26.73 5.10 25.40
N LEU A 42 27.53 4.26 26.07
CA LEU A 42 27.23 3.70 27.38
C LEU A 42 28.19 4.22 28.45
N ASP A 43 27.69 4.44 29.67
CA ASP A 43 28.54 4.65 30.85
C ASP A 43 29.17 3.33 31.36
N GLU A 44 29.98 3.42 32.41
CA GLU A 44 30.63 2.28 33.06
C GLU A 44 29.63 1.27 33.64
N ASP A 45 28.42 1.70 33.99
CA ASP A 45 27.33 0.86 34.51
C ASP A 45 26.54 0.14 33.38
N GLY A 46 26.85 0.43 32.12
CA GLY A 46 26.16 -0.09 30.94
C GLY A 46 24.83 0.62 30.64
N ARG A 47 24.64 1.84 31.16
CA ARG A 47 23.45 2.67 30.89
C ARG A 47 23.72 3.61 29.73
N PRO A 48 22.75 3.84 28.84
CA PRO A 48 22.92 4.75 27.73
C PRO A 48 22.99 6.21 28.19
N THR A 49 24.06 6.90 27.79
CA THR A 49 24.24 8.35 28.00
C THR A 49 23.81 9.16 26.78
N GLY A 50 23.78 8.53 25.61
CA GLY A 50 23.33 9.12 24.35
C GLY A 50 23.69 8.27 23.14
N ILE A 51 23.79 8.91 21.99
CA ILE A 51 24.31 8.32 20.76
C ILE A 51 25.41 9.23 20.20
N VAL A 52 26.32 8.62 19.44
CA VAL A 52 27.25 9.33 18.56
C VAL A 52 26.91 8.94 17.12
N THR A 53 26.83 9.93 16.23
CA THR A 53 26.45 9.74 14.82
C THR A 53 27.50 10.34 13.90
N THR A 54 27.54 9.94 12.63
CA THR A 54 28.44 10.58 11.65
C THR A 54 28.18 12.10 11.55
N ASP A 55 26.92 12.53 11.65
CA ASP A 55 26.54 13.95 11.67
C ASP A 55 27.03 14.67 12.93
N SER A 56 26.90 14.05 14.11
CA SER A 56 27.35 14.68 15.36
C SER A 56 28.88 14.80 15.40
N ILE A 57 29.60 13.81 14.86
CA ILE A 57 31.06 13.87 14.69
C ILE A 57 31.44 14.99 13.72
N ALA A 58 30.77 15.08 12.56
CA ALA A 58 31.03 16.16 11.61
C ALA A 58 30.80 17.55 12.22
N ARG A 59 29.71 17.72 13.00
CA ARG A 59 29.44 18.96 13.74
C ARG A 59 30.52 19.26 14.77
N ALA A 60 30.99 18.26 15.53
CA ALA A 60 32.06 18.45 16.51
C ALA A 60 33.34 18.93 15.82
N LEU A 61 33.74 18.32 14.70
CA LEU A 61 34.92 18.72 13.94
C LEU A 61 34.83 20.16 13.42
N LEU A 62 33.67 20.54 12.86
CA LEU A 62 33.44 21.88 12.32
C LEU A 62 33.45 22.95 13.41
N ASN A 63 32.83 22.68 14.55
CA ASN A 63 32.72 23.65 15.64
C ASN A 63 34.00 23.76 16.48
N LEU A 64 34.76 22.68 16.62
CA LEU A 64 36.01 22.66 17.40
C LEU A 64 37.24 23.00 16.55
N GLY A 65 37.14 22.91 15.21
CA GLY A 65 38.24 23.26 14.31
C GLY A 65 39.46 22.36 14.43
N THR A 66 39.27 21.10 14.85
CA THR A 66 40.35 20.14 15.09
C THR A 66 40.18 18.86 14.28
N LYS A 67 41.17 17.96 14.38
CA LYS A 67 41.16 16.66 13.70
C LYS A 67 40.44 15.61 14.55
N VAL A 68 39.84 14.64 13.88
CA VAL A 68 39.16 13.48 14.49
C VAL A 68 40.02 12.74 15.51
N ARG A 69 41.34 12.67 15.27
CA ARG A 69 42.28 11.95 16.12
C ARG A 69 42.48 12.56 17.50
N ASP A 70 42.14 13.83 17.65
CA ASP A 70 42.35 14.60 18.88
C ASP A 70 41.07 14.68 19.73
N LEU A 71 39.98 14.04 19.28
CA LEU A 71 38.66 14.08 19.90
C LEU A 71 38.21 12.71 20.42
N HIS A 72 37.40 12.74 21.46
CA HIS A 72 36.77 11.58 22.06
C HIS A 72 35.27 11.56 21.77
N VAL A 73 34.63 10.41 21.99
CA VAL A 73 33.19 10.22 21.80
C VAL A 73 32.39 11.27 22.56
N ILE A 74 32.80 11.61 23.79
CA ILE A 74 32.15 12.64 24.62
C ILE A 74 31.95 13.98 23.90
N ASP A 75 32.87 14.36 22.99
CA ASP A 75 32.85 15.63 22.27
C ASP A 75 31.75 15.69 21.19
N ALA A 76 31.19 14.53 20.82
CA ALA A 76 30.20 14.39 19.75
C ALA A 76 28.92 13.67 20.21
N VAL A 77 28.71 13.46 21.51
CA VAL A 77 27.50 12.80 22.02
C VAL A 77 26.29 13.71 21.87
N ILE A 78 25.21 13.16 21.33
CA ILE A 78 23.89 13.78 21.33
C ILE A 78 22.94 12.95 22.19
N LYS A 79 22.01 13.62 22.86
CA LYS A 79 21.01 12.96 23.69
C LYS A 79 20.04 12.17 22.81
N ALA A 80 19.96 10.87 23.04
CA ALA A 80 18.96 10.01 22.41
C ALA A 80 17.80 9.74 23.39
N PRO A 81 16.56 9.74 22.91
CA PRO A 81 15.42 9.33 23.74
C PRO A 81 15.49 7.83 24.04
N THR A 82 15.11 7.47 25.27
CA THR A 82 15.17 6.10 25.79
C THR A 82 13.78 5.60 26.16
N PHE A 83 13.42 4.39 25.76
CA PHE A 83 12.10 3.81 25.98
C PHE A 83 12.17 2.37 26.49
N PRO A 84 11.15 1.88 27.23
CA PRO A 84 11.06 0.47 27.60
C PRO A 84 10.74 -0.42 26.40
N VAL A 85 11.01 -1.72 26.52
CA VAL A 85 10.83 -2.71 25.44
C VAL A 85 9.37 -2.90 24.98
N ASP A 86 8.42 -2.64 25.87
CA ASP A 86 6.98 -2.80 25.62
C ASP A 86 6.30 -1.50 25.13
N GLU A 87 7.08 -0.45 24.88
CA GLU A 87 6.57 0.83 24.36
C GLU A 87 5.92 0.66 22.98
N ASP A 88 4.90 1.48 22.67
CA ASP A 88 4.23 1.43 21.37
C ASP A 88 5.12 2.00 20.26
N LEU A 89 5.38 1.22 19.23
CA LEU A 89 6.19 1.56 18.08
C LEU A 89 5.68 2.82 17.39
N LEU A 90 4.36 2.98 17.27
CA LEU A 90 3.79 4.17 16.62
C LEU A 90 4.13 5.45 17.37
N TYR A 91 4.22 5.38 18.69
CA TYR A 91 4.67 6.49 19.52
C TYR A 91 6.17 6.76 19.34
N LEU A 92 6.99 5.70 19.20
CA LEU A 92 8.42 5.85 18.92
C LEU A 92 8.71 6.57 17.59
N LEU A 93 7.84 6.43 16.58
CA LEU A 93 8.01 7.09 15.28
C LEU A 93 8.06 8.62 15.41
N ASP A 94 7.30 9.22 16.34
CA ASP A 94 7.30 10.67 16.57
C ASP A 94 8.67 11.19 17.03
N PHE A 95 9.46 10.33 17.68
CA PHE A 95 10.82 10.64 18.11
C PHE A 95 11.83 10.34 17.02
N LEU A 96 11.63 9.27 16.25
CA LEU A 96 12.48 8.93 15.10
C LEU A 96 12.46 10.02 14.02
N LEU A 97 11.33 10.70 13.84
CA LEU A 97 11.23 11.88 12.97
C LEU A 97 12.14 13.07 13.41
N LYS A 98 12.54 13.12 14.68
CA LYS A 98 13.38 14.20 15.26
C LYS A 98 14.79 13.75 15.58
N SER A 99 15.02 12.45 15.69
CA SER A 99 16.26 11.84 16.15
C SER A 99 16.48 10.57 15.35
N SER A 100 17.65 10.40 14.75
CA SER A 100 17.95 9.26 13.86
C SER A 100 17.90 7.88 14.54
N ALA A 101 17.78 7.85 15.87
CA ALA A 101 17.63 6.65 16.66
C ALA A 101 16.88 6.88 17.96
N VAL A 102 16.23 5.81 18.43
CA VAL A 102 15.74 5.67 19.81
C VAL A 102 16.43 4.47 20.46
N LEU A 103 16.71 4.59 21.75
CA LEU A 103 17.36 3.53 22.52
C LEU A 103 16.33 2.79 23.36
N ILE A 104 16.39 1.46 23.35
CA ILE A 104 15.48 0.60 24.10
C ILE A 104 16.21 0.04 25.31
N VAL A 105 15.62 0.22 26.50
CA VAL A 105 16.22 -0.16 27.78
C VAL A 105 15.36 -1.13 28.57
N ASP A 106 15.99 -1.88 29.46
CA ASP A 106 15.32 -2.75 30.43
C ASP A 106 14.83 -1.98 31.67
N GLY A 107 14.20 -2.69 32.62
CA GLY A 107 13.78 -2.11 33.89
C GLY A 107 14.92 -1.57 34.76
N GLY A 108 16.16 -2.00 34.53
CA GLY A 108 17.38 -1.51 35.18
C GLY A 108 18.06 -0.34 34.45
N ARG A 109 17.45 0.17 33.36
CA ARG A 109 18.00 1.18 32.43
C ARG A 109 19.24 0.71 31.66
N LYS A 110 19.46 -0.60 31.53
CA LYS A 110 20.51 -1.12 30.65
C LYS A 110 20.03 -1.16 29.21
N LEU A 111 20.92 -0.91 28.27
CA LEU A 111 20.59 -0.97 26.85
C LEU A 111 20.25 -2.39 26.42
N ILE A 112 19.05 -2.58 25.87
CA ILE A 112 18.63 -3.82 25.19
C ILE A 112 18.90 -3.69 23.69
N GLY A 113 18.57 -2.54 23.10
CA GLY A 113 18.53 -2.39 21.66
C GLY A 113 18.51 -0.95 21.19
N ILE A 114 18.73 -0.77 19.89
CA ILE A 114 18.58 0.50 19.18
C ILE A 114 17.57 0.29 18.04
N ILE A 115 16.64 1.22 17.91
CA ILE A 115 15.68 1.28 16.80
C ILE A 115 15.98 2.54 16.00
N THR A 116 16.06 2.39 14.69
CA THR A 116 16.41 3.45 13.73
C THR A 116 15.34 3.55 12.64
N ASP A 117 15.39 4.60 11.82
CA ASP A 117 14.50 4.74 10.65
C ASP A 117 14.64 3.59 9.66
N TYR A 118 15.83 3.00 9.55
CA TYR A 118 16.02 1.82 8.72
C TYR A 118 15.16 0.65 9.20
N ASP A 119 15.08 0.44 10.52
CA ASP A 119 14.35 -0.68 11.11
C ASP A 119 12.85 -0.55 10.92
N THR A 120 12.33 0.66 11.14
CA THR A 120 10.91 0.96 10.93
C THR A 120 10.57 0.85 9.46
N THR A 121 11.42 1.38 8.57
CA THR A 121 11.26 1.27 7.11
C THR A 121 11.22 -0.17 6.65
N GLN A 122 12.18 -1.02 7.06
CA GLN A 122 12.18 -2.43 6.68
C GLN A 122 10.92 -3.17 7.18
N TYR A 123 10.53 -2.91 8.42
CA TYR A 123 9.36 -3.54 9.01
C TYR A 123 8.05 -3.16 8.30
N PHE A 124 7.85 -1.86 8.02
CA PHE A 124 6.65 -1.40 7.31
C PHE A 124 6.67 -1.76 5.83
N ARG A 125 7.84 -1.78 5.20
CA ARG A 125 8.00 -2.24 3.81
C ARG A 125 7.51 -3.67 3.64
N GLY A 126 7.99 -4.61 4.46
CA GLY A 126 7.58 -6.01 4.36
C GLY A 126 6.06 -6.18 4.50
N ARG A 127 5.45 -5.45 5.44
CA ARG A 127 3.98 -5.44 5.61
C ARG A 127 3.24 -4.84 4.43
N ALA A 128 3.74 -3.74 3.89
CA ALA A 128 3.14 -3.09 2.73
C ALA A 128 3.18 -4.00 1.50
N GLU A 129 4.31 -4.68 1.26
CA GLU A 129 4.46 -5.68 0.20
C GLU A 129 3.42 -6.80 0.33
N ASP A 130 3.26 -7.35 1.54
CA ASP A 130 2.28 -8.41 1.81
C ASP A 130 0.83 -7.96 1.54
N ILE A 131 0.49 -6.72 1.89
CA ILE A 131 -0.83 -6.12 1.62
C ILE A 131 -1.04 -5.86 0.11
N VAL A 132 -0.02 -5.37 -0.59
CA VAL A 132 -0.08 -5.14 -2.03
C VAL A 132 -0.30 -6.45 -2.79
N LEU A 133 0.37 -7.53 -2.40
CA LEU A 133 0.15 -8.86 -3.00
C LEU A 133 -1.30 -9.33 -2.84
N VAL A 134 -1.88 -9.12 -1.65
CA VAL A 134 -3.29 -9.43 -1.41
C VAL A 134 -4.20 -8.58 -2.30
N GLU A 135 -3.96 -7.28 -2.39
CA GLU A 135 -4.77 -6.37 -3.21
C GLU A 135 -4.71 -6.73 -4.70
N ASP A 136 -3.53 -7.15 -5.19
CA ASP A 136 -3.35 -7.64 -6.57
C ASP A 136 -4.17 -8.90 -6.83
N ILE A 137 -4.17 -9.85 -5.89
CA ILE A 137 -4.99 -11.08 -5.97
C ILE A 137 -6.48 -10.73 -5.95
N GLU A 138 -6.93 -9.91 -5.00
CA GLU A 138 -8.32 -9.51 -4.88
C GLU A 138 -8.80 -8.75 -6.14
N SER A 139 -7.98 -7.83 -6.65
CA SER A 139 -8.28 -7.05 -7.86
C SER A 139 -8.34 -7.91 -9.11
N THR A 140 -7.42 -8.88 -9.26
CA THR A 140 -7.43 -9.80 -10.39
C THR A 140 -8.63 -10.73 -10.34
N LEU A 141 -8.98 -11.25 -9.15
CA LEU A 141 -10.22 -12.02 -8.96
C LEU A 141 -11.46 -11.19 -9.32
N LYS A 142 -11.55 -9.94 -8.87
CA LYS A 142 -12.64 -9.03 -9.24
C LYS A 142 -12.74 -8.87 -10.75
N ALA A 143 -11.61 -8.70 -11.44
CA ALA A 143 -11.57 -8.58 -12.89
C ALA A 143 -12.06 -9.85 -13.60
N HIS A 144 -11.66 -11.03 -13.14
CA HIS A 144 -12.17 -12.31 -13.65
C HIS A 144 -13.67 -12.42 -13.47
N ILE A 145 -14.18 -12.13 -12.27
CA ILE A 145 -15.62 -12.18 -12.01
C ILE A 145 -16.34 -11.20 -12.94
N ARG A 146 -15.92 -9.94 -13.02
CA ARG A 146 -16.53 -8.97 -13.97
C ARG A 146 -16.55 -9.52 -15.39
N ASN A 147 -15.43 -10.05 -15.90
CA ASN A 147 -15.35 -10.60 -17.26
C ASN A 147 -16.31 -11.79 -17.48
N THR A 148 -16.59 -12.61 -16.46
CA THR A 148 -17.57 -13.69 -16.59
C THR A 148 -19.01 -13.21 -16.76
N TYR A 149 -19.33 -12.03 -16.22
CA TYR A 149 -20.66 -11.41 -16.29
C TYR A 149 -20.74 -10.29 -17.35
N SER A 150 -19.61 -9.82 -17.89
CA SER A 150 -19.53 -8.90 -19.03
C SER A 150 -19.79 -9.64 -20.35
N SER A 151 -21.05 -9.97 -20.63
CA SER A 151 -21.49 -10.29 -22.00
C SER A 151 -22.68 -9.41 -22.38
N ILE A 152 -22.43 -8.51 -23.33
CA ILE A 152 -23.33 -7.81 -24.27
C ILE A 152 -24.69 -7.39 -23.65
N GLU A 153 -24.80 -6.10 -23.31
CA GLU A 153 -26.02 -5.33 -22.93
C GLU A 153 -26.53 -5.37 -21.47
N GLU A 154 -26.18 -6.34 -20.63
CA GLU A 154 -26.72 -6.44 -19.25
C GLU A 154 -25.64 -6.51 -18.14
N GLU A 155 -24.63 -5.65 -18.19
CA GLU A 155 -23.55 -5.61 -17.19
C GLU A 155 -24.05 -5.34 -15.75
N SER A 156 -25.31 -4.91 -15.59
CA SER A 156 -25.89 -4.57 -14.29
C SER A 156 -26.75 -5.67 -13.68
N THR A 157 -27.52 -6.46 -14.44
CA THR A 157 -28.61 -7.28 -13.86
C THR A 157 -28.14 -8.63 -13.37
N ALA A 158 -27.43 -9.40 -14.20
CA ALA A 158 -26.97 -10.75 -13.84
C ALA A 158 -25.92 -10.74 -12.71
N LEU A 159 -25.04 -9.73 -12.69
CA LEU A 159 -24.10 -9.54 -11.60
C LEU A 159 -24.83 -9.11 -10.31
N GLN A 160 -25.80 -8.20 -10.39
CA GLN A 160 -26.61 -7.81 -9.22
C GLN A 160 -27.44 -8.97 -8.68
N GLU A 161 -27.99 -9.83 -9.54
CA GLU A 161 -28.69 -11.05 -9.13
C GLU A 161 -27.75 -12.05 -8.45
N ALA A 162 -26.55 -12.25 -8.99
CA ALA A 162 -25.53 -13.09 -8.38
C ALA A 162 -25.11 -12.54 -7.00
N VAL A 163 -24.92 -11.22 -6.88
CA VAL A 163 -24.62 -10.55 -5.60
C VAL A 163 -25.79 -10.67 -4.63
N ALA A 164 -27.04 -10.53 -5.10
CA ALA A 164 -28.24 -10.68 -4.27
C ALA A 164 -28.48 -12.13 -3.83
N SER A 165 -27.97 -13.12 -4.57
CA SER A 165 -28.04 -14.54 -4.21
C SER A 165 -27.03 -14.95 -3.13
N LEU A 166 -26.03 -14.10 -2.85
CA LEU A 166 -25.13 -14.34 -1.72
C LEU A 166 -25.88 -14.13 -0.41
N GLY A 167 -25.75 -15.08 0.51
CA GLY A 167 -26.23 -14.90 1.87
C GLY A 167 -25.52 -13.70 2.50
N ASN A 168 -26.30 -12.79 3.08
CA ASN A 168 -25.74 -11.59 3.69
C ASN A 168 -24.75 -11.97 4.80
N SER A 169 -23.50 -11.48 4.76
CA SER A 169 -22.59 -11.53 5.92
C SER A 169 -23.26 -10.96 7.20
N TRP A 170 -24.14 -9.96 7.03
CA TRP A 170 -25.04 -9.43 8.06
C TRP A 170 -26.05 -10.44 8.61
N ASP A 171 -26.50 -11.44 7.86
CA ASP A 171 -27.38 -12.52 8.37
C ASP A 171 -26.63 -13.44 9.35
N GLY A 172 -25.34 -13.71 9.07
CA GLY A 172 -24.44 -14.39 10.01
C GLY A 172 -24.19 -13.58 11.27
N MET A 173 -24.00 -12.27 11.14
CA MET A 173 -23.86 -11.35 12.27
C MET A 173 -25.16 -11.23 13.07
N ARG A 174 -26.33 -11.13 12.43
CA ARG A 174 -27.65 -11.17 13.06
C ARG A 174 -27.84 -12.44 13.88
N LYS A 175 -27.54 -13.61 13.31
CA LYS A 175 -27.62 -14.90 14.02
C LYS A 175 -26.72 -14.93 15.25
N LYS A 176 -25.48 -14.44 15.14
CA LYS A 176 -24.54 -14.34 16.27
C LYS A 176 -25.01 -13.33 17.32
N SER A 177 -25.51 -12.16 16.91
CA SER A 177 -26.04 -11.13 17.80
C SER A 177 -27.28 -11.63 18.56
N VAL A 178 -28.20 -12.32 17.88
CA VAL A 178 -29.36 -12.97 18.51
C VAL A 178 -28.91 -14.03 19.51
N ALA A 179 -27.91 -14.86 19.17
CA ALA A 179 -27.36 -15.86 20.08
C ALA A 179 -26.70 -15.24 21.32
N SER A 180 -25.90 -14.19 21.15
CA SER A 180 -25.26 -13.45 22.23
C SER A 180 -26.26 -12.72 23.12
N LEU A 181 -27.29 -12.09 22.54
CA LEU A 181 -28.37 -11.43 23.28
C LEU A 181 -29.18 -12.46 24.09
N LYS A 182 -29.49 -13.62 23.52
CA LYS A 182 -30.14 -14.72 24.25
C LYS A 182 -29.28 -15.23 25.41
N HIS A 183 -27.97 -15.31 25.23
CA HIS A 183 -27.04 -15.69 26.29
C HIS A 183 -26.99 -14.63 27.42
N LEU A 184 -26.95 -13.35 27.06
CA LEU A 184 -26.92 -12.23 28.01
C LEU A 184 -28.23 -12.12 28.80
N CYS A 185 -29.38 -12.29 28.14
CA CYS A 185 -30.68 -12.28 28.81
C CYS A 185 -30.83 -13.48 29.75
N LYS A 186 -30.23 -14.63 29.42
CA LYS A 186 -30.21 -15.81 30.29
C LYS A 186 -29.34 -15.63 31.54
N SER A 187 -28.22 -14.89 31.44
CA SER A 187 -27.39 -14.57 32.62
C SER A 187 -28.05 -13.55 33.55
N GLU A 188 -28.86 -12.64 33.00
CA GLU A 188 -29.58 -11.59 33.75
C GLU A 188 -31.01 -11.99 34.17
N ASN A 189 -31.41 -13.25 33.93
CA ASN A 189 -32.74 -13.80 34.26
C ASN A 189 -33.93 -13.04 33.62
N ILE A 190 -33.70 -12.46 32.43
CA ILE A 190 -34.71 -11.76 31.62
C ILE A 190 -35.20 -12.74 30.55
N THR A 191 -36.52 -12.89 30.41
CA THR A 191 -37.15 -13.63 29.30
C THR A 191 -37.63 -12.67 28.22
N PRO A 192 -36.76 -12.24 27.28
CA PRO A 192 -37.19 -11.38 26.20
C PRO A 192 -38.11 -12.15 25.24
N THR A 193 -39.19 -11.50 24.82
CA THR A 193 -40.02 -11.98 23.71
C THR A 193 -39.19 -11.96 22.43
N GLN A 194 -39.37 -12.95 21.55
CA GLN A 194 -38.61 -13.05 20.30
C GLN A 194 -38.74 -11.75 19.45
N GLU A 195 -39.90 -11.11 19.46
CA GLU A 195 -40.16 -9.82 18.79
C GLU A 195 -39.28 -8.67 19.31
N THR A 196 -38.94 -8.65 20.60
CA THR A 196 -38.08 -7.60 21.18
C THR A 196 -36.63 -7.80 20.76
N ILE A 197 -36.18 -9.05 20.66
CA ILE A 197 -34.84 -9.39 20.17
C ILE A 197 -34.71 -9.01 18.70
N ASP A 198 -35.71 -9.39 17.90
CA ASP A 198 -35.73 -9.12 16.47
C ASP A 198 -35.81 -7.60 16.21
N SER A 199 -36.57 -6.84 17.00
CA SER A 199 -36.63 -5.37 16.93
C SER A 199 -35.28 -4.69 17.25
N ILE A 200 -34.56 -5.16 18.28
CA ILE A 200 -33.24 -4.62 18.64
C ILE A 200 -32.20 -4.96 17.57
N VAL A 201 -32.24 -6.19 17.06
CA VAL A 201 -31.34 -6.66 16.01
C VAL A 201 -31.63 -5.94 14.70
N ASP A 202 -32.89 -5.70 14.35
CA ASP A 202 -33.29 -4.92 13.18
C ASP A 202 -32.85 -3.44 13.29
N LYS A 203 -32.90 -2.87 14.50
CA LYS A 203 -32.47 -1.49 14.76
C LYS A 203 -30.96 -1.28 14.63
N HIS A 204 -30.16 -2.24 15.05
CA HIS A 204 -28.68 -2.13 15.04
C HIS A 204 -28.01 -2.83 13.84
N PHE A 205 -28.69 -3.79 13.24
CA PHE A 205 -28.26 -4.53 12.06
C PHE A 205 -29.41 -4.55 11.05
N PRO A 206 -29.78 -3.42 10.44
CA PRO A 206 -30.88 -3.38 9.46
C PRO A 206 -30.67 -4.45 8.38
N SER A 207 -31.74 -5.16 8.03
CA SER A 207 -31.72 -6.17 6.96
C SER A 207 -31.66 -5.40 5.65
N ASP A 208 -30.52 -4.82 5.35
CA ASP A 208 -30.37 -3.99 4.19
C ASP A 208 -30.39 -4.87 2.95
N LYS A 209 -31.57 -4.92 2.34
CA LYS A 209 -31.78 -5.27 0.93
C LYS A 209 -31.43 -4.10 0.02
N GLU A 210 -30.73 -3.07 0.52
CA GLU A 210 -30.08 -2.12 -0.38
C GLU A 210 -29.13 -2.88 -1.32
N LYS A 211 -29.20 -2.53 -2.60
CA LYS A 211 -28.45 -3.16 -3.69
C LYS A 211 -26.95 -3.01 -3.41
N ARG A 212 -26.35 -3.98 -2.73
CA ARG A 212 -24.90 -4.02 -2.53
C ARG A 212 -24.23 -3.93 -3.88
N ARG A 213 -23.28 -3.01 -3.99
CA ARG A 213 -22.48 -2.90 -5.20
C ARG A 213 -21.43 -3.99 -5.16
N PHE A 214 -21.07 -4.48 -6.33
CA PHE A 214 -20.04 -5.52 -6.46
C PHE A 214 -18.74 -5.15 -5.74
N ASP A 215 -18.37 -3.87 -5.75
CA ASP A 215 -17.12 -3.37 -5.16
C ASP A 215 -17.11 -3.40 -3.62
N ASP A 216 -18.28 -3.49 -2.98
CA ASP A 216 -18.43 -3.45 -1.51
C ASP A 216 -18.32 -4.85 -0.86
N LEU A 217 -18.09 -5.89 -1.67
CA LEU A 217 -18.01 -7.26 -1.18
C LEU A 217 -16.68 -7.58 -0.51
N THR A 218 -16.72 -8.51 0.44
CA THR A 218 -15.55 -9.08 1.10
C THR A 218 -14.87 -10.14 0.23
N LEU A 219 -13.60 -10.47 0.50
CA LEU A 219 -12.90 -11.55 -0.18
C LEU A 219 -13.63 -12.89 -0.11
N ALA A 220 -14.24 -13.21 1.03
CA ALA A 220 -15.05 -14.41 1.19
C ALA A 220 -16.25 -14.43 0.21
N GLU A 221 -16.93 -13.29 0.06
CA GLU A 221 -18.07 -13.14 -0.85
C GLU A 221 -17.62 -13.21 -2.31
N TYR A 222 -16.46 -12.65 -2.69
CA TYR A 222 -15.91 -12.83 -4.04
C TYR A 222 -15.56 -14.29 -4.34
N ILE A 223 -14.97 -15.02 -3.38
CA ILE A 223 -14.67 -16.45 -3.51
C ILE A 223 -15.97 -17.22 -3.76
N GLN A 224 -17.02 -16.95 -2.99
CA GLN A 224 -18.34 -17.58 -3.16
C GLN A 224 -18.97 -17.28 -4.52
N LEU A 225 -18.84 -16.04 -5.03
CA LEU A 225 -19.31 -15.68 -6.38
C LEU A 225 -18.59 -16.48 -7.46
N ALA A 226 -17.26 -16.55 -7.39
CA ALA A 226 -16.47 -17.32 -8.35
C ALA A 226 -16.83 -18.81 -8.32
N MET A 227 -17.23 -19.33 -7.15
CA MET A 227 -17.68 -20.71 -6.98
C MET A 227 -19.08 -21.00 -7.53
N GLN A 228 -19.89 -20.01 -7.91
CA GLN A 228 -21.21 -20.28 -8.49
C GLN A 228 -21.06 -21.08 -9.79
N GLU A 229 -21.95 -22.05 -10.03
CA GLU A 229 -21.83 -22.95 -11.21
C GLU A 229 -21.77 -22.20 -12.54
N LYS A 230 -22.50 -21.08 -12.66
CA LYS A 230 -22.51 -20.23 -13.86
C LYS A 230 -21.16 -19.54 -14.08
N ALA A 231 -20.56 -18.97 -13.03
CA ALA A 231 -19.27 -18.31 -13.08
C ALA A 231 -18.14 -19.33 -13.29
N TRP A 232 -18.15 -20.41 -12.51
CA TRP A 232 -17.09 -21.43 -12.52
C TRP A 232 -16.96 -22.12 -13.89
N LYS A 233 -18.06 -22.33 -14.63
CA LYS A 233 -18.01 -22.86 -16.01
C LYS A 233 -17.14 -22.01 -16.94
N LYS A 234 -17.23 -20.68 -16.82
CA LYS A 234 -16.41 -19.72 -17.60
C LYS A 234 -15.00 -19.56 -17.01
N LEU A 235 -14.83 -19.64 -15.70
CA LEU A 235 -13.52 -19.54 -15.06
C LEU A 235 -12.66 -20.79 -15.28
N ARG A 236 -13.27 -21.98 -15.33
CA ARG A 236 -12.57 -23.25 -15.55
C ARG A 236 -11.79 -23.28 -16.86
N THR A 237 -12.29 -22.61 -17.91
CA THR A 237 -11.59 -22.54 -19.21
C THR A 237 -10.31 -21.71 -19.13
N VAL A 238 -10.28 -20.72 -18.23
CA VAL A 238 -9.13 -19.83 -17.98
C VAL A 238 -8.17 -20.47 -16.98
N PHE A 239 -8.68 -20.90 -15.82
CA PHE A 239 -7.85 -21.36 -14.70
C PHE A 239 -7.29 -22.76 -14.86
N ARG A 240 -7.97 -23.67 -15.60
CA ARG A 240 -7.52 -25.05 -15.84
C ARG A 240 -7.17 -25.87 -14.57
N VAL A 241 -7.66 -25.45 -13.39
CA VAL A 241 -7.43 -26.09 -12.08
C VAL A 241 -8.77 -26.64 -11.53
N PRO A 242 -8.76 -27.73 -10.73
CA PRO A 242 -9.95 -28.20 -10.02
C PRO A 242 -10.56 -27.13 -9.11
N ARG A 243 -11.88 -27.19 -8.92
CA ARG A 243 -12.62 -26.19 -8.13
C ARG A 243 -12.19 -26.17 -6.67
N GLU A 244 -11.95 -27.35 -6.13
CA GLU A 244 -11.56 -27.59 -4.74
C GLU A 244 -10.16 -27.04 -4.48
N ALA A 245 -9.21 -27.33 -5.37
CA ALA A 245 -7.84 -26.84 -5.27
C ALA A 245 -7.74 -25.31 -5.34
N TRP A 246 -8.53 -24.67 -6.23
CA TRP A 246 -8.59 -23.21 -6.29
C TRP A 246 -9.20 -22.61 -5.02
N HIS A 247 -10.27 -23.23 -4.50
CA HIS A 247 -10.91 -22.77 -3.27
C HIS A 247 -9.97 -22.84 -2.06
N GLU A 248 -9.24 -23.95 -1.89
CA GLU A 248 -8.24 -24.10 -0.82
C GLU A 248 -7.14 -23.04 -0.90
N MET A 249 -6.62 -22.77 -2.11
CA MET A 249 -5.63 -21.72 -2.34
C MET A 249 -6.18 -20.34 -1.92
N MET A 250 -7.38 -20.00 -2.34
CA MET A 250 -8.01 -18.71 -2.01
C MET A 250 -8.39 -18.58 -0.55
N GLU A 251 -8.74 -19.69 0.11
CA GLU A 251 -9.04 -19.70 1.55
C GLU A 251 -7.76 -19.43 2.36
N SER A 252 -6.62 -19.98 1.96
CA SER A 252 -5.33 -19.62 2.58
C SER A 252 -5.01 -18.13 2.44
N VAL A 253 -5.25 -17.54 1.25
CA VAL A 253 -5.10 -16.10 1.03
C VAL A 253 -6.03 -15.31 1.95
N ARG A 254 -7.29 -15.74 2.10
CA ARG A 254 -8.27 -15.11 2.99
C ARG A 254 -7.83 -15.13 4.44
N GLU A 255 -7.33 -16.25 4.93
CA GLU A 255 -6.81 -16.38 6.29
C GLU A 255 -5.60 -15.46 6.52
N THR A 256 -4.63 -15.49 5.59
CA THR A 256 -3.43 -14.65 5.65
C THR A 256 -3.79 -13.17 5.62
N ARG A 257 -4.69 -12.76 4.72
CA ARG A 257 -5.21 -11.39 4.66
C ARG A 257 -5.90 -10.96 5.94
N ASN A 258 -6.69 -11.82 6.56
CA ASN A 258 -7.34 -11.52 7.85
C ASN A 258 -6.31 -11.32 8.96
N LYS A 259 -5.22 -12.11 8.98
CA LYS A 259 -4.11 -11.91 9.93
C LYS A 259 -3.46 -10.54 9.73
N LEU A 260 -3.16 -10.16 8.49
CA LEU A 260 -2.59 -8.86 8.13
C LEU A 260 -3.49 -7.69 8.54
N VAL A 261 -4.77 -7.72 8.16
CA VAL A 261 -5.73 -6.62 8.43
C VAL A 261 -6.02 -6.46 9.92
N HIS A 262 -6.07 -7.56 10.68
CA HIS A 262 -6.32 -7.50 12.12
C HIS A 262 -5.04 -7.33 12.97
N PHE A 263 -3.88 -7.09 12.34
CA PHE A 263 -2.58 -6.96 13.02
C PHE A 263 -2.29 -8.11 13.99
N ARG A 264 -2.77 -9.34 13.69
CA ARG A 264 -2.66 -10.51 14.57
C ARG A 264 -1.30 -11.20 14.47
N GLY A 265 -0.22 -10.41 14.48
CA GLY A 265 1.15 -10.89 14.32
C GLY A 265 1.71 -10.72 12.91
N ASP A 266 2.91 -11.26 12.71
CA ASP A 266 3.62 -11.30 11.43
C ASP A 266 3.23 -12.57 10.67
N ILE A 267 3.16 -12.49 9.34
CA ILE A 267 2.97 -13.68 8.52
C ILE A 267 4.27 -14.49 8.48
N SER A 268 4.14 -15.81 8.50
CA SER A 268 5.24 -16.74 8.35
C SER A 268 5.82 -16.70 6.93
N SER A 269 7.04 -17.20 6.75
CA SER A 269 7.65 -17.34 5.42
C SER A 269 6.77 -18.17 4.48
N ILE A 270 6.15 -19.23 4.99
CA ILE A 270 5.27 -20.12 4.19
C ILE A 270 4.04 -19.36 3.70
N GLU A 271 3.39 -18.56 4.55
CA GLU A 271 2.23 -17.75 4.17
C GLU A 271 2.60 -16.70 3.13
N ARG A 272 3.78 -16.07 3.26
CA ARG A 272 4.29 -15.11 2.28
C ARG A 272 4.57 -15.76 0.93
N ASP A 273 5.17 -16.95 0.94
CA ASP A 273 5.46 -17.70 -0.29
C ASP A 273 4.15 -18.13 -0.99
N GLN A 274 3.11 -18.49 -0.23
CA GLN A 274 1.78 -18.78 -0.77
C GLN A 274 1.12 -17.54 -1.41
N LEU A 275 1.22 -16.36 -0.78
CA LEU A 275 0.72 -15.11 -1.38
C LEU A 275 1.44 -14.81 -2.70
N ARG A 276 2.77 -14.92 -2.72
CA ARG A 276 3.58 -14.71 -3.94
C ARG A 276 3.20 -15.70 -5.04
N TYR A 277 3.11 -16.99 -4.70
CA TYR A 277 2.67 -18.03 -5.64
C TYR A 277 1.29 -17.72 -6.23
N CYS A 278 0.31 -17.35 -5.40
CA CYS A 278 -1.03 -17.03 -5.85
C CYS A 278 -1.05 -15.78 -6.76
N ALA A 279 -0.33 -14.73 -6.39
CA ALA A 279 -0.20 -13.52 -7.20
C ALA A 279 0.42 -13.82 -8.58
N ASP A 280 1.50 -14.61 -8.63
CA ASP A 280 2.15 -14.98 -9.89
C ASP A 280 1.30 -15.96 -10.72
N TRP A 281 0.57 -16.85 -10.07
CA TRP A 281 -0.43 -17.70 -10.72
C TRP A 281 -1.53 -16.86 -11.39
N TYR A 282 -2.05 -15.82 -10.72
CA TYR A 282 -3.03 -14.92 -11.32
C TYR A 282 -2.45 -14.06 -12.45
N LYS A 283 -1.18 -13.62 -12.36
CA LYS A 283 -0.49 -12.93 -13.47
C LYS A 283 -0.39 -13.81 -14.72
N SER A 284 -0.09 -15.09 -14.56
CA SER A 284 -0.02 -16.05 -15.67
C SER A 284 -1.39 -16.42 -16.26
N HIS A 285 -2.47 -16.22 -15.51
CA HIS A 285 -3.84 -16.54 -15.91
C HIS A 285 -4.72 -15.28 -16.01
N GLN A 286 -4.19 -14.18 -16.55
CA GLN A 286 -4.95 -12.92 -16.71
C GLN A 286 -6.28 -13.13 -17.47
N PRO A 287 -7.33 -12.35 -17.15
CA PRO A 287 -8.60 -12.45 -17.85
C PRO A 287 -8.40 -12.14 -19.32
N LEU A 288 -8.90 -13.02 -20.19
CA LEU A 288 -8.89 -12.80 -21.65
C LEU A 288 -9.56 -11.44 -21.94
N PRO A 289 -8.90 -10.52 -22.67
CA PRO A 289 -9.56 -9.30 -23.11
C PRO A 289 -10.76 -9.70 -23.96
N ASN A 290 -11.90 -9.04 -23.73
CA ASN A 290 -13.10 -9.23 -24.54
C ASN A 290 -12.74 -9.18 -26.03
N SER A 291 -12.89 -10.31 -26.70
CA SER A 291 -12.57 -10.48 -28.11
C SER A 291 -13.63 -9.78 -28.97
N SER A 292 -13.44 -8.49 -29.14
CA SER A 292 -13.95 -7.76 -30.29
C SER A 292 -12.83 -6.84 -30.75
N HIS A 293 -11.81 -7.45 -31.36
CA HIS A 293 -11.03 -6.97 -32.50
C HIS A 293 -10.10 -8.13 -32.87
N GLN A 294 -10.56 -8.95 -33.82
CA GLN A 294 -9.63 -9.65 -34.70
C GLN A 294 -8.89 -8.55 -35.46
N ASP A 295 -7.59 -8.46 -35.27
CA ASP A 295 -6.72 -8.08 -36.37
C ASP A 295 -5.49 -8.98 -36.35
N LEU A 296 -5.36 -9.63 -37.49
CA LEU A 296 -4.28 -10.47 -37.96
C LEU A 296 -2.94 -9.75 -37.82
N THR A 297 -1.96 -10.38 -37.17
CA THR A 297 -0.66 -10.63 -37.79
C THR A 297 -0.01 -11.84 -37.14
N SER A 298 0.25 -12.83 -37.97
CA SER A 298 1.15 -13.94 -37.71
C SER A 298 2.58 -13.54 -38.07
N ASP A 299 3.49 -14.23 -37.38
CA ASP A 299 4.85 -14.58 -37.76
C ASP A 299 6.06 -13.74 -37.28
N ASP A 300 6.95 -14.54 -36.69
CA ASP A 300 8.40 -14.46 -36.60
C ASP A 300 9.11 -13.75 -35.44
N ASN A 301 9.45 -14.59 -34.45
CA ASN A 301 10.83 -14.99 -34.12
C ASN A 301 11.88 -13.86 -33.91
N GLN A 302 12.33 -13.68 -32.67
CA GLN A 302 13.63 -14.23 -32.20
C GLN A 302 13.99 -13.74 -30.79
N GLN A 303 14.51 -14.70 -30.02
CA GLN A 303 15.52 -14.60 -28.96
C GLN A 303 16.00 -13.19 -28.56
N ASN A 304 15.91 -12.90 -27.26
CA ASN A 304 17.13 -12.60 -26.52
C ASN A 304 16.96 -12.78 -25.00
N ASN A 305 17.78 -13.68 -24.47
CA ASN A 305 18.24 -13.64 -23.09
C ASN A 305 19.05 -12.36 -22.90
N ASN A 306 18.86 -11.66 -21.77
CA ASN A 306 19.95 -11.03 -21.02
C ASN A 306 19.49 -10.65 -19.61
N THR A 307 20.09 -11.35 -18.65
CA THR A 307 20.73 -10.84 -17.44
C THR A 307 20.36 -9.41 -17.02
N PHE A 308 19.66 -9.28 -15.89
CA PHE A 308 19.60 -8.02 -15.14
C PHE A 308 20.90 -7.88 -14.34
N GLU A 309 21.82 -7.08 -14.88
CA GLU A 309 22.88 -6.43 -14.09
C GLU A 309 22.34 -5.09 -13.56
N ASP A 310 22.64 -4.85 -12.29
CA ASP A 310 22.48 -3.58 -11.60
C ASP A 310 23.27 -2.47 -12.30
N THR A 311 22.59 -1.39 -12.69
CA THR A 311 23.22 -0.07 -12.75
C THR A 311 22.26 1.01 -12.27
N ASN A 312 22.59 1.55 -11.09
CA ASN A 312 22.25 2.92 -10.71
C ASN A 312 22.58 3.87 -11.87
N ASN A 313 21.60 4.66 -12.31
CA ASN A 313 21.89 5.89 -13.05
C ASN A 313 20.92 6.99 -12.60
N ASP A 314 21.53 8.05 -12.10
CA ASP A 314 20.92 9.32 -11.70
C ASP A 314 19.98 9.86 -12.78
N PHE A 315 18.77 10.20 -12.37
CA PHE A 315 17.78 10.85 -13.22
C PHE A 315 18.09 12.35 -13.29
N HIS A 316 18.89 12.76 -14.29
CA HIS A 316 19.08 14.17 -14.63
C HIS A 316 18.05 14.57 -15.70
N LEU A 317 17.05 15.37 -15.33
CA LEU A 317 16.15 16.02 -16.28
C LEU A 317 16.93 17.12 -17.02
N GLU A 318 17.39 16.82 -18.23
CA GLU A 318 17.85 17.87 -19.14
C GLU A 318 16.69 18.82 -19.42
N LYS A 319 16.85 20.08 -18.99
CA LYS A 319 15.98 21.19 -19.34
C LYS A 319 16.17 21.50 -20.82
N GLU A 320 15.32 20.95 -21.68
CA GLU A 320 15.13 21.50 -23.02
C GLU A 320 14.46 22.88 -22.92
N GLN A 321 14.98 23.78 -23.75
CA GLN A 321 14.88 25.23 -23.69
C GLN A 321 13.45 25.75 -23.97
N ASP A 322 13.11 26.80 -23.22
CA ASP A 322 12.20 27.93 -23.53
C ASP A 322 11.60 27.98 -24.95
N GLU A 323 10.50 27.27 -25.15
CA GLU A 323 9.33 27.80 -25.85
C GLU A 323 8.13 27.54 -24.95
N THR A 324 7.36 28.58 -24.63
CA THR A 324 6.31 28.59 -23.61
C THR A 324 5.44 27.32 -23.62
N ILE A 325 5.68 26.42 -22.67
CA ILE A 325 5.02 25.12 -22.50
C ILE A 325 3.49 25.27 -22.45
N ASP A 326 3.00 26.43 -21.99
CA ASP A 326 1.60 26.82 -21.94
C ASP A 326 0.87 26.79 -23.29
N ASN A 327 1.53 27.12 -24.41
CA ASN A 327 0.87 27.20 -25.72
C ASN A 327 0.75 25.86 -26.45
N LYS A 328 1.59 24.86 -26.12
CA LYS A 328 1.64 23.57 -26.81
C LYS A 328 0.50 22.62 -26.39
N TYR A 329 0.04 22.73 -25.15
CA TYR A 329 -0.96 21.83 -24.56
C TYR A 329 -2.33 22.50 -24.32
N ALA A 330 -2.46 23.79 -24.62
CA ALA A 330 -3.74 24.51 -24.60
C ALA A 330 -4.89 23.82 -25.37
N PRO A 331 -4.66 23.19 -26.56
CA PRO A 331 -5.72 22.46 -27.27
C PRO A 331 -6.24 21.23 -26.50
N LEU A 332 -5.39 20.60 -25.69
CA LEU A 332 -5.78 19.47 -24.84
C LEU A 332 -6.66 19.94 -23.69
N VAL A 333 -6.35 21.11 -23.12
CA VAL A 333 -7.16 21.75 -22.08
C VAL A 333 -8.53 22.16 -22.62
N GLU A 334 -8.59 22.79 -23.80
CA GLU A 334 -9.85 23.14 -24.46
C GLU A 334 -10.70 21.90 -24.79
N TYR A 335 -10.08 20.81 -25.26
CA TYR A 335 -10.77 19.54 -25.51
C TYR A 335 -11.39 18.94 -24.25
N LEU A 336 -10.70 19.04 -23.10
CA LEU A 336 -11.20 18.57 -21.81
C LEU A 336 -12.33 19.46 -21.26
N LEU A 337 -12.32 20.76 -21.56
CA LEU A 337 -13.35 21.72 -21.14
C LEU A 337 -14.60 21.71 -22.03
N ALA A 338 -14.46 21.45 -23.34
CA ALA A 338 -15.56 21.50 -24.31
C ALA A 338 -16.62 20.39 -24.14
N SER A 339 -16.36 19.37 -23.33
CA SER A 339 -17.26 18.21 -23.19
C SER A 339 -17.59 17.90 -21.73
N ASP A 340 -18.56 18.64 -21.18
CA ASP A 340 -19.01 18.55 -19.79
C ASP A 340 -19.87 17.29 -19.47
N LYS A 341 -20.14 16.43 -20.47
CA LYS A 341 -21.02 15.25 -20.33
C LYS A 341 -20.32 13.97 -19.84
N HIS A 342 -18.98 13.90 -19.78
CA HIS A 342 -18.28 12.70 -19.33
C HIS A 342 -17.08 13.02 -18.41
N PRO A 343 -17.06 12.50 -17.16
CA PRO A 343 -16.04 12.82 -16.16
C PRO A 343 -14.73 12.01 -16.31
N VAL A 344 -14.63 11.08 -17.27
CA VAL A 344 -13.45 10.25 -17.51
C VAL A 344 -13.18 10.18 -19.01
N ARG A 345 -11.91 10.32 -19.42
CA ARG A 345 -11.43 10.26 -20.80
C ARG A 345 -10.35 9.19 -20.91
N ASN A 346 -10.53 8.27 -21.86
CA ASN A 346 -9.51 7.29 -22.23
C ASN A 346 -8.93 7.74 -23.58
N LEU A 347 -7.66 8.12 -23.59
CA LEU A 347 -6.94 8.60 -24.78
C LEU A 347 -5.74 7.69 -25.03
N THR A 348 -5.45 7.44 -26.30
CA THR A 348 -4.16 6.86 -26.71
C THR A 348 -3.12 7.98 -26.85
N PHE A 349 -1.83 7.67 -26.80
CA PHE A 349 -0.77 8.67 -26.97
C PHE A 349 -0.87 9.34 -28.34
N ILE A 350 -1.14 8.57 -29.40
CA ILE A 350 -1.45 9.09 -30.74
C ILE A 350 -2.69 10.00 -30.73
N GLY A 351 -3.69 9.68 -29.91
CA GLY A 351 -4.88 10.51 -29.72
C GLY A 351 -4.55 11.85 -29.06
N VAL A 352 -3.66 11.86 -28.08
CA VAL A 352 -3.14 13.08 -27.44
C VAL A 352 -2.33 13.90 -28.44
N GLU A 353 -1.43 13.28 -29.21
CA GLU A 353 -0.62 13.92 -30.26
C GLU A 353 -1.49 14.61 -31.33
N LYS A 354 -2.60 13.97 -31.73
CA LYS A 354 -3.57 14.58 -32.66
C LYS A 354 -4.28 15.80 -32.07
N ILE A 355 -4.51 15.83 -30.76
CA ILE A 355 -5.16 16.96 -30.08
C ILE A 355 -4.17 18.13 -29.94
N ILE A 356 -2.94 17.86 -29.51
CA ILE A 356 -1.89 18.89 -29.32
C ILE A 356 -1.21 19.30 -30.64
N LYS A 357 -1.50 18.58 -31.75
CA LYS A 357 -0.89 18.74 -33.08
C LYS A 357 0.63 18.74 -33.05
N ASN A 358 1.21 18.00 -32.12
CA ASN A 358 2.64 17.91 -31.86
C ASN A 358 3.00 16.52 -31.32
N PRO A 359 4.21 16.01 -31.58
CA PRO A 359 4.66 14.74 -31.01
C PRO A 359 4.89 14.85 -29.50
N LEU A 360 4.55 13.80 -28.77
CA LEU A 360 4.86 13.69 -27.34
C LEU A 360 6.37 13.47 -27.15
N PRO A 361 6.98 14.05 -26.11
CA PRO A 361 8.40 13.86 -25.84
C PRO A 361 8.71 12.39 -25.51
N LYS A 362 9.95 11.94 -25.76
CA LYS A 362 10.39 10.57 -25.45
C LYS A 362 10.13 10.19 -23.99
N ALA A 363 10.32 11.12 -23.07
CA ALA A 363 10.02 10.97 -21.65
C ALA A 363 8.55 10.58 -21.36
N ALA A 364 7.58 11.02 -22.17
CA ALA A 364 6.18 10.64 -22.03
C ALA A 364 5.93 9.18 -22.47
N ARG A 365 6.76 8.63 -23.35
CA ARG A 365 6.65 7.24 -23.82
C ARG A 365 7.41 6.26 -22.94
N GLU A 366 8.47 6.72 -22.29
CA GLU A 366 9.39 5.88 -21.50
C GLU A 366 9.07 5.89 -20.00
N HIS A 367 8.45 6.96 -19.48
CA HIS A 367 8.27 7.14 -18.04
C HIS A 367 6.86 7.57 -17.63
N THR A 368 6.25 6.82 -16.70
CA THR A 368 4.95 7.17 -16.08
C THR A 368 5.02 8.42 -15.20
N THR A 369 6.21 8.75 -14.70
CA THR A 369 6.50 9.95 -13.91
C THR A 369 6.25 11.25 -14.69
N TRP A 370 6.39 11.23 -16.02
CA TRP A 370 6.04 12.37 -16.88
C TRP A 370 4.53 12.71 -16.80
N TRP A 371 3.69 11.69 -16.64
CA TRP A 371 2.24 11.82 -16.60
C TRP A 371 1.66 12.03 -15.19
N MET A 372 2.18 11.32 -14.19
CA MET A 372 1.59 11.29 -12.83
C MET A 372 2.44 11.98 -11.76
N GLY A 373 3.72 12.23 -12.05
CA GLY A 373 4.70 12.73 -11.08
C GLY A 373 5.28 11.58 -10.24
N SER A 374 6.33 11.91 -9.49
CA SER A 374 6.89 11.06 -8.42
C SER A 374 6.61 11.75 -7.07
N SER A 375 6.82 11.05 -5.95
CA SER A 375 6.70 11.60 -4.58
C SER A 375 7.39 12.97 -4.41
N ASP A 376 8.47 13.20 -5.14
CA ASP A 376 9.33 14.38 -5.02
C ASP A 376 9.33 15.30 -6.25
N ILE A 377 8.70 14.90 -7.36
CA ILE A 377 8.72 15.66 -8.63
C ILE A 377 7.30 15.78 -9.19
N GLN A 378 6.80 17.03 -9.26
CA GLN A 378 5.51 17.34 -9.90
C GLN A 378 5.56 17.00 -11.40
N SER A 379 4.55 16.30 -11.91
CA SER A 379 4.48 15.96 -13.35
C SER A 379 4.37 17.21 -14.22
N PRO A 380 5.13 17.29 -15.33
CA PRO A 380 4.97 18.37 -16.31
C PRO A 380 3.55 18.51 -16.86
N LEU A 381 2.86 17.39 -17.10
CA LEU A 381 1.47 17.41 -17.59
C LEU A 381 0.49 17.80 -16.48
N GLN A 382 0.70 17.34 -15.24
CA GLN A 382 -0.18 17.64 -14.11
C GLN A 382 -0.15 19.13 -13.72
N GLN A 383 0.96 19.84 -13.99
CA GLN A 383 1.06 21.29 -13.85
C GLN A 383 0.25 22.07 -14.92
N LEU A 384 -0.02 21.46 -16.08
CA LEU A 384 -0.68 22.09 -17.23
C LEU A 384 -2.18 21.76 -17.32
N LEU A 385 -2.64 20.75 -16.58
CA LEU A 385 -4.06 20.38 -16.53
C LEU A 385 -4.85 21.38 -15.66
N PRO A 386 -6.12 21.69 -16.00
CA PRO A 386 -6.99 22.47 -15.12
C PRO A 386 -7.12 21.80 -13.75
N GLU A 387 -7.23 22.57 -12.65
CA GLU A 387 -7.32 22.05 -11.26
C GLU A 387 -8.38 20.95 -11.05
N ASN A 388 -9.37 20.92 -11.93
CA ASN A 388 -10.47 19.97 -11.91
C ASN A 388 -10.17 18.66 -12.64
N TRP A 389 -8.97 18.44 -13.22
CA TRP A 389 -8.60 17.23 -13.96
C TRP A 389 -7.29 16.63 -13.46
N ARG A 390 -7.23 15.30 -13.38
CA ARG A 390 -6.00 14.55 -13.02
C ARG A 390 -5.80 13.34 -13.92
N VAL A 391 -4.54 12.94 -14.06
CA VAL A 391 -4.21 11.63 -14.65
C VAL A 391 -4.54 10.55 -13.62
N LEU A 392 -5.44 9.63 -13.97
CA LEU A 392 -5.87 8.53 -13.10
C LEU A 392 -5.00 7.28 -13.31
N TRP A 393 -4.58 7.05 -14.56
CA TRP A 393 -3.84 5.85 -14.93
C TRP A 393 -3.13 6.03 -16.27
N VAL A 394 -1.93 5.45 -16.39
CA VAL A 394 -1.13 5.44 -17.62
C VAL A 394 -0.59 4.03 -17.83
N ASN A 395 -0.64 3.56 -19.07
CA ASN A 395 -0.04 2.31 -19.48
C ASN A 395 0.87 2.55 -20.67
N LEU A 396 2.18 2.47 -20.43
CA LEU A 396 3.22 2.70 -21.43
C LEU A 396 3.21 1.61 -22.51
N SER A 397 3.03 0.34 -22.13
CA SER A 397 3.03 -0.80 -23.06
C SER A 397 1.86 -0.78 -24.05
N LYS A 398 0.74 -0.16 -23.68
CA LYS A 398 -0.45 0.00 -24.54
C LYS A 398 -0.62 1.43 -25.05
N GLU A 399 0.32 2.33 -24.76
CA GLU A 399 0.29 3.77 -25.08
C GLU A 399 -1.08 4.42 -24.77
N LYS A 400 -1.62 4.19 -23.56
CA LYS A 400 -2.93 4.69 -23.12
C LYS A 400 -2.83 5.51 -21.84
N VAL A 401 -3.62 6.58 -21.78
CA VAL A 401 -3.77 7.45 -20.61
C VAL A 401 -5.24 7.67 -20.30
N ILE A 402 -5.58 7.63 -19.00
CA ILE A 402 -6.91 7.93 -18.48
C ILE A 402 -6.85 9.23 -17.69
N LEU A 403 -7.63 10.22 -18.11
CA LEU A 403 -7.79 11.52 -17.45
C LEU A 403 -9.19 11.58 -16.81
N ALA A 404 -9.31 12.08 -15.59
CA ALA A 404 -10.58 12.17 -14.87
C ALA A 404 -10.80 13.52 -14.19
N LYS A 405 -12.05 13.99 -14.19
CA LYS A 405 -12.48 15.23 -13.52
C LYS A 405 -12.66 14.97 -12.01
N LYS A 406 -12.00 15.76 -11.15
CA LYS A 406 -12.13 15.73 -9.69
C LYS A 406 -13.58 16.14 -9.33
N LYS A 407 -14.36 15.24 -8.72
CA LYS A 407 -15.73 15.57 -8.26
C LYS A 407 -15.63 16.61 -7.13
N ILE A 408 -16.17 17.81 -7.35
CA ILE A 408 -16.40 18.79 -6.29
C ILE A 408 -17.45 18.21 -5.34
N HIS A 409 -17.06 17.94 -4.09
CA HIS A 409 -17.98 17.65 -3.00
C HIS A 409 -18.79 18.93 -2.74
N LYS A 410 -20.09 18.95 -3.05
CA LYS A 410 -20.97 20.02 -2.54
C LYS A 410 -21.13 19.81 -1.04
N PRO A 411 -20.83 20.79 -0.18
CA PRO A 411 -21.14 20.69 1.24
C PRO A 411 -22.66 20.66 1.41
N ASN A 412 -23.16 19.65 2.13
CA ASN A 412 -24.53 19.60 2.60
C ASN A 412 -24.76 20.81 3.52
N ASN A 413 -25.59 21.76 3.08
CA ASN A 413 -26.10 22.81 3.95
C ASN A 413 -26.97 22.17 5.05
N LEU A 414 -26.43 22.18 6.27
CA LEU A 414 -27.17 22.09 7.52
C LEU A 414 -28.26 23.17 7.53
N LYS A 415 -29.53 22.75 7.48
CA LYS A 415 -30.64 23.59 7.96
C LYS A 415 -30.63 23.54 9.48
N PHE A 416 -30.03 24.56 10.11
CA PHE A 416 -30.42 24.94 11.46
C PHE A 416 -31.76 25.68 11.36
N SER A 417 -32.83 25.10 11.91
CA SER A 417 -34.02 25.83 12.27
C SER A 417 -33.86 26.36 13.69
N SER A 418 -33.80 27.67 13.83
CA SER A 418 -34.07 28.38 15.08
C SER A 418 -35.02 29.53 14.77
N ASN A 419 -36.31 29.29 14.98
CA ASN A 419 -37.25 30.17 15.68
C ASN A 419 -38.55 29.42 15.93
#